data_AF-A0A2A2I7M9-F1
#
_entry.id   AF-A0A2A2I7M9-F1
#
_cell.length_a   1.000
_cell.length_b   1.000
_cell.length_c   1.000
_cell.angle_alpha   90.00
_cell.angle_beta   90.00
_cell.angle_gamma   90.00
#
_symmetry.space_group_name_H-M   'P 1'
#
loop_
_entity.id
_entity.type
_entity.pdbx_description
1 polymer ?
#
loop_
_entity_poly.entity_id
_entity_poly.type
_entity_poly.pdbx_seq_one_letter_code
_entity_poly.pdbx_strand_id
1 'polypeptide(L)'
;MDDQKLEQEIKGCAEYLKEKQSQDAEFEGSSLLPGEALSLRDETKLKLEESLRKAEALEKNLLPLVLSVRDIPFDGIERHVNQAFKAASNAVVECRLALLESVPRPPTKKKRYHKSAALLAVAISPGEEARRIATRIIQKANLDDDYSERSMTNWLKEARETLYGDGKLASPRY
;
A
#
# COMPACT_ATOMS: atom_id res chain seq x y z
N MET A 1 -14.41 -27.76 3.12
CA MET A 1 -14.91 -26.79 2.11
C MET A 1 -15.17 -27.59 0.86
N ASP A 2 -16.31 -27.42 0.21
CA ASP A 2 -16.61 -28.15 -1.03
C ASP A 2 -15.64 -27.73 -2.14
N ASP A 3 -15.16 -28.69 -2.94
CA ASP A 3 -14.15 -28.45 -3.97
C ASP A 3 -14.58 -27.38 -4.99
N GLN A 4 -15.87 -27.30 -5.30
CA GLN A 4 -16.42 -26.27 -6.20
C GLN A 4 -16.34 -24.86 -5.59
N LYS A 5 -16.53 -24.74 -4.28
CA LYS A 5 -16.46 -23.45 -3.57
C LYS A 5 -15.01 -22.98 -3.45
N LEU A 6 -14.09 -23.90 -3.13
CA LEU A 6 -12.66 -23.61 -3.10
C LEU A 6 -12.15 -23.14 -4.47
N GLU A 7 -12.62 -23.77 -5.54
CA GLU A 7 -12.24 -23.37 -6.91
C GLU A 7 -12.71 -21.96 -7.27
N GLN A 8 -13.92 -21.57 -6.83
CA GLN A 8 -14.43 -20.22 -7.02
C GLN A 8 -13.62 -19.19 -6.23
N GLU A 9 -13.26 -19.48 -4.99
CA GLU A 9 -12.43 -18.59 -4.16
C GLU A 9 -11.03 -18.40 -4.77
N ILE A 10 -10.41 -19.48 -5.26
CA ILE A 10 -9.13 -19.41 -5.97
C ILE A 10 -9.25 -18.54 -7.23
N LYS A 11 -10.33 -18.70 -8.00
CA LYS A 11 -10.57 -17.89 -9.21
C LYS A 11 -10.70 -16.39 -8.86
N GLY A 12 -11.48 -16.06 -7.84
CA GLY A 12 -11.63 -14.67 -7.37
C GLY A 12 -10.31 -14.06 -6.89
N CYS A 13 -9.50 -14.84 -6.17
CA CYS A 13 -8.16 -14.41 -5.75
C CYS A 13 -7.23 -14.13 -6.95
N ALA A 14 -7.29 -14.97 -7.98
CA ALA A 14 -6.50 -14.79 -9.19
C ALA A 14 -6.94 -13.56 -10.00
N GLU A 15 -8.24 -13.30 -10.09
CA GLU A 15 -8.80 -12.09 -10.72
C GLU A 15 -8.36 -10.82 -9.97
N TYR A 16 -8.44 -10.84 -8.63
CA TYR A 16 -7.93 -9.73 -7.80
C TYR A 16 -6.45 -9.46 -8.04
N LEU A 17 -5.61 -10.49 -8.12
CA LEU A 17 -4.18 -10.30 -8.38
C LEU A 17 -3.92 -9.73 -9.79
N LYS A 18 -4.70 -10.13 -10.79
CA LYS A 18 -4.62 -9.58 -12.15
C LYS A 18 -5.03 -8.11 -12.19
N GLU A 19 -6.11 -7.74 -11.52
CA GLU A 19 -6.55 -6.36 -11.41
C GLU A 19 -5.50 -5.50 -10.70
N LYS A 20 -4.98 -5.97 -9.56
CA LYS A 20 -3.90 -5.31 -8.82
C LYS A 20 -2.64 -5.16 -9.66
N GLN A 21 -2.27 -6.18 -10.42
CA GLN A 21 -1.13 -6.14 -11.33
C GLN A 21 -1.36 -5.15 -12.48
N SER A 22 -2.58 -5.07 -13.01
CA SER A 22 -2.94 -4.11 -14.05
C SER A 22 -2.90 -2.68 -13.54
N GLN A 23 -3.45 -2.41 -12.35
CA GLN A 23 -3.37 -1.10 -11.71
C GLN A 23 -1.91 -0.71 -11.47
N ASP A 24 -1.12 -1.57 -10.82
CA ASP A 24 0.31 -1.34 -10.61
C ASP A 24 1.05 -1.15 -11.96
N ALA A 25 0.67 -1.88 -13.02
CA ALA A 25 1.23 -1.73 -14.36
C ALA A 25 0.75 -0.47 -15.09
N GLU A 26 -0.40 0.09 -14.78
CA GLU A 26 -0.88 1.36 -15.33
C GLU A 26 -0.10 2.54 -14.71
N PHE A 27 0.13 2.47 -13.40
CA PHE A 27 0.99 3.40 -12.67
C PHE A 27 2.49 3.29 -13.04
N GLU A 28 2.97 2.08 -13.37
CA GLU A 28 4.35 1.84 -13.82
C GLU A 28 4.52 1.94 -15.35
N GLY A 29 3.45 1.77 -16.12
CA GLY A 29 3.41 1.60 -17.57
C GLY A 29 2.93 2.81 -18.35
N SER A 30 2.76 3.97 -17.68
CA SER A 30 3.08 5.27 -18.28
C SER A 30 4.56 5.25 -18.68
N SER A 31 4.79 4.56 -19.78
CA SER A 31 6.09 4.15 -20.29
C SER A 31 6.76 5.41 -20.79
N LEU A 32 7.86 5.78 -20.13
CA LEU A 32 8.70 6.90 -20.52
C LEU A 32 8.98 6.81 -22.02
N LEU A 33 8.56 7.82 -22.77
CA LEU A 33 9.01 7.97 -24.14
C LEU A 33 10.55 8.10 -24.13
N PRO A 34 11.26 7.68 -25.18
CA PRO A 34 12.72 7.81 -25.21
C PRO A 34 13.13 9.28 -25.01
N GLY A 35 13.68 9.61 -23.84
CA GLY A 35 14.04 10.98 -23.46
C GLY A 35 13.40 11.48 -22.14
N GLU A 36 12.42 10.79 -21.58
CA GLU A 36 11.85 11.13 -20.27
C GLU A 36 12.64 10.45 -19.13
N ALA A 37 13.07 11.25 -18.14
CA ALA A 37 14.08 10.84 -17.16
C ALA A 37 13.53 10.10 -15.91
N LEU A 38 12.21 10.12 -15.66
CA LEU A 38 11.61 9.66 -14.39
C LEU A 38 10.20 9.09 -14.61
N SER A 39 9.90 7.91 -14.06
CA SER A 39 8.58 7.27 -14.18
C SER A 39 7.46 8.18 -13.64
N LEU A 40 6.22 8.06 -14.14
CA LEU A 40 5.07 8.84 -13.64
C LEU A 40 4.89 8.69 -12.11
N ARG A 41 5.26 7.53 -11.57
CA ARG A 41 5.33 7.28 -10.13
C ARG A 41 6.39 8.14 -9.45
N ASP A 42 7.61 8.18 -9.97
CA ASP A 42 8.70 8.99 -9.40
C ASP A 42 8.42 10.48 -9.56
N GLU A 43 7.84 10.89 -10.68
CA GLU A 43 7.39 12.27 -10.91
C GLU A 43 6.28 12.67 -9.93
N THR A 44 5.27 11.81 -9.74
CA THR A 44 4.18 12.03 -8.77
C THR A 44 4.73 12.07 -7.36
N LYS A 45 5.66 11.17 -7.02
CA LYS A 45 6.34 11.17 -5.72
C LYS A 45 7.12 12.46 -5.49
N LEU A 46 7.91 12.91 -6.47
CA LEU A 46 8.66 14.17 -6.37
C LEU A 46 7.73 15.37 -6.21
N LYS A 47 6.63 15.42 -6.98
CA LYS A 47 5.60 16.47 -6.85
C LYS A 47 4.92 16.44 -5.49
N LEU A 48 4.65 15.26 -4.93
CA LEU A 48 4.10 15.10 -3.57
C LEU A 48 5.10 15.50 -2.50
N GLU A 49 6.39 15.14 -2.64
CA GLU A 49 7.45 15.58 -1.73
C GLU A 49 7.65 17.10 -1.77
N GLU A 50 7.56 17.71 -2.95
CA GLU A 50 7.62 19.16 -3.11
C GLU A 50 6.40 19.85 -2.50
N SER A 51 5.19 19.30 -2.72
CA SER A 51 3.94 19.82 -2.17
C SER A 51 3.92 19.71 -0.64
N LEU A 52 4.41 18.60 -0.09
CA LEU A 52 4.60 18.42 1.35
C LEU A 52 5.55 19.48 1.91
N ARG A 53 6.71 19.69 1.28
CA ARG A 53 7.68 20.72 1.72
C ARG A 53 7.06 22.12 1.73
N LYS A 54 6.26 22.45 0.71
CA LYS A 54 5.53 23.74 0.62
C LYS A 54 4.49 23.88 1.73
N ALA A 55 3.74 22.82 2.03
CA ALA A 55 2.75 22.81 3.11
C ALA A 55 3.40 22.95 4.50
N GLU A 56 4.50 22.23 4.76
CA GLU A 56 5.27 22.34 6.02
C GLU A 56 5.87 23.74 6.20
N ALA A 57 6.37 24.34 5.11
CA ALA A 57 6.87 25.72 5.15
C ALA A 57 5.77 26.73 5.47
N LEU A 58 4.57 26.56 4.89
CA LEU A 58 3.42 27.41 5.18
C LEU A 58 2.95 27.26 6.63
N GLU A 59 2.84 26.03 7.12
CA GLU A 59 2.49 25.73 8.52
C GLU A 59 3.49 26.39 9.49
N LYS A 60 4.79 26.25 9.22
CA LYS A 60 5.86 26.84 10.02
C LYS A 60 5.80 28.38 10.04
N ASN A 61 5.46 29.01 8.91
CA ASN A 61 5.37 30.46 8.80
C ASN A 61 4.10 31.03 9.47
N LEU A 62 3.00 30.25 9.50
CA LEU A 62 1.75 30.66 10.13
C LEU A 62 1.75 30.44 11.65
N LEU A 63 2.53 29.49 12.16
CA LEU A 63 2.57 29.16 13.60
C LEU A 63 2.86 30.37 14.51
N PRO A 64 3.88 31.22 14.25
CA PRO A 64 4.11 32.41 15.08
C PRO A 64 2.94 33.39 15.07
N LEU A 65 2.22 33.51 13.95
CA LEU A 65 1.05 34.37 13.84
C LEU A 65 -0.12 33.82 14.66
N VAL A 66 -0.38 32.51 14.60
CA VAL A 66 -1.38 31.86 15.45
C VAL A 66 -1.07 32.08 16.94
N LEU A 67 0.20 31.95 17.34
CA LEU A 67 0.62 32.18 18.72
C LEU A 67 0.47 33.65 19.13
N SER A 68 0.76 34.59 18.22
CA SER A 68 0.71 36.04 18.50
C SER A 68 -0.71 36.60 18.51
N VAL A 69 -1.62 36.05 17.69
CA VAL A 69 -3.03 36.48 17.63
C VAL A 69 -3.79 36.05 18.89
N ARG A 70 -3.28 35.05 19.62
CA ARG A 70 -3.81 34.67 20.94
C ARG A 70 -3.64 35.78 21.99
N ASP A 71 -2.61 36.61 21.83
CA ASP A 71 -2.22 37.62 22.83
C ASP A 71 -2.67 39.05 22.45
N ILE A 72 -3.14 39.27 21.21
CA ILE A 72 -3.53 40.59 20.71
C ILE A 72 -4.89 40.47 19.98
N PRO A 73 -5.93 41.24 20.37
CA PRO A 73 -7.26 41.13 19.79
C PRO A 73 -7.28 41.79 18.40
N PHE A 74 -6.85 41.06 17.38
CA PHE A 74 -7.05 41.43 15.99
C PHE A 74 -8.43 40.95 15.56
N ASP A 75 -9.46 41.77 15.82
CA ASP A 75 -10.86 41.45 15.48
C ASP A 75 -10.99 40.95 14.04
N GLY A 76 -11.48 39.71 13.89
CA GLY A 76 -11.76 39.05 12.60
C GLY A 76 -10.57 38.37 11.91
N ILE A 77 -9.33 38.83 12.10
CA ILE A 77 -8.14 38.27 11.42
C ILE A 77 -7.76 36.91 12.01
N GLU A 78 -7.96 36.71 13.32
CA GLU A 78 -7.69 35.45 14.02
C GLU A 78 -8.33 34.25 13.33
N ARG A 79 -9.61 34.37 12.96
CA ARG A 79 -10.35 33.30 12.31
C ARG A 79 -9.70 32.89 11.00
N HIS A 80 -9.26 33.85 10.19
CA HIS A 80 -8.63 33.59 8.90
C HIS A 80 -7.23 32.98 9.05
N VAL A 81 -6.43 33.48 10.00
CA VAL A 81 -5.10 32.94 10.31
C VAL A 81 -5.19 31.50 10.83
N ASN A 82 -6.12 31.23 11.75
CA ASN A 82 -6.36 29.88 12.29
C ASN A 82 -6.88 28.91 11.22
N GLN A 83 -7.75 29.37 10.31
CA GLN A 83 -8.21 28.56 9.18
C GLN A 83 -7.08 28.25 8.19
N ALA A 84 -6.24 29.22 7.87
CA ALA A 84 -5.09 29.03 7.00
C ALA A 84 -4.08 28.04 7.61
N PHE A 85 -3.81 28.15 8.92
CA PHE A 85 -2.95 27.20 9.62
C PHE A 85 -3.53 25.78 9.59
N LYS A 86 -4.82 25.63 9.90
CA LYS A 86 -5.50 24.31 9.85
C LYS A 86 -5.47 23.70 8.44
N ALA A 87 -5.65 24.51 7.40
CA ALA A 87 -5.56 24.04 6.02
C ALA A 87 -4.14 23.57 5.67
N ALA A 88 -3.11 24.29 6.12
CA ALA A 88 -1.71 23.89 5.93
C ALA A 88 -1.41 22.57 6.66
N SER A 89 -1.81 22.43 7.94
CA SER A 89 -1.63 21.19 8.71
C SER A 89 -2.36 20.00 8.06
N ASN A 90 -3.58 20.20 7.58
CA ASN A 90 -4.31 19.16 6.85
C ASN A 90 -3.57 18.75 5.57
N ALA A 91 -3.08 19.71 4.79
CA ALA A 91 -2.31 19.43 3.59
C ALA A 91 -1.02 18.64 3.88
N VAL A 92 -0.33 18.93 4.99
CA VAL A 92 0.84 18.15 5.46
C VAL A 92 0.45 16.70 5.74
N VAL A 93 -0.65 16.48 6.47
CA VAL A 93 -1.13 15.13 6.80
C VAL A 93 -1.51 14.35 5.54
N GLU A 94 -2.31 14.94 4.66
CA GLU A 94 -2.76 14.29 3.41
C GLU A 94 -1.59 13.98 2.48
N CYS A 95 -0.62 14.89 2.33
CA CYS A 95 0.57 14.63 1.52
C CYS A 95 1.43 13.51 2.12
N ARG A 96 1.55 13.43 3.45
CA ARG A 96 2.28 12.34 4.13
C ARG A 96 1.56 11.00 3.96
N LEU A 97 0.24 10.97 4.09
CA LEU A 97 -0.56 9.77 3.86
C LEU A 97 -0.43 9.31 2.40
N ALA A 98 -0.57 10.24 1.45
CA ALA A 98 -0.37 9.94 0.03
C ALA A 98 1.04 9.38 -0.26
N LEU A 99 2.10 9.91 0.36
CA LEU A 99 3.46 9.37 0.21
C LEU A 99 3.63 7.98 0.85
N LEU A 100 2.94 7.70 1.95
CA LEU A 100 2.97 6.40 2.63
C LEU A 100 2.18 5.34 1.85
N GLU A 101 0.99 5.69 1.35
CA GLU A 101 0.10 4.80 0.60
C GLU A 101 0.59 4.55 -0.84
N SER A 102 1.19 5.55 -1.48
CA SER A 102 1.61 5.48 -2.90
C SER A 102 3.00 4.86 -3.11
N VAL A 103 3.77 4.57 -2.04
CA VAL A 103 5.15 4.08 -2.19
C VAL A 103 5.48 2.89 -1.30
N PRO A 104 4.86 1.70 -1.52
CA PRO A 104 5.50 0.46 -1.09
C PRO A 104 6.78 0.27 -1.91
N ARG A 105 7.95 0.32 -1.25
CA ARG A 105 9.22 -0.13 -1.83
C ARG A 105 9.02 -1.56 -2.35
N PRO A 106 9.39 -1.91 -3.59
CA PRO A 106 9.33 -3.30 -4.00
C PRO A 106 10.52 -4.07 -3.40
N PRO A 107 10.31 -5.17 -2.65
CA PRO A 107 10.94 -6.41 -3.06
C PRO A 107 10.59 -6.64 -4.54
N THR A 108 11.54 -7.08 -5.36
CA THR A 108 11.44 -7.20 -6.84
C THR A 108 10.00 -7.48 -7.32
N LYS A 109 9.47 -6.67 -8.27
CA LYS A 109 8.08 -6.70 -8.80
C LYS A 109 7.48 -8.11 -8.90
N LYS A 110 8.28 -9.07 -9.40
CA LYS A 110 7.92 -10.49 -9.48
C LYS A 110 7.42 -11.07 -8.15
N LYS A 111 8.10 -10.81 -7.02
CA LYS A 111 7.84 -11.44 -5.72
C LYS A 111 6.70 -10.78 -4.92
N ARG A 112 6.23 -9.59 -5.31
CA ARG A 112 5.11 -8.89 -4.62
C ARG A 112 3.80 -9.67 -4.74
N TYR A 113 3.44 -10.07 -5.96
CA TYR A 113 2.19 -10.78 -6.22
C TYR A 113 2.24 -12.21 -5.70
N HIS A 114 3.43 -12.83 -5.66
CA HIS A 114 3.65 -14.13 -5.02
C HIS A 114 3.43 -14.09 -3.51
N LYS A 115 3.91 -13.05 -2.82
CA LYS A 115 3.60 -12.81 -1.41
C LYS A 115 2.10 -12.58 -1.20
N SER A 116 1.45 -11.83 -2.09
CA SER A 116 0.00 -11.61 -2.02
C SER A 116 -0.79 -12.91 -2.23
N ALA A 117 -0.36 -13.78 -3.16
CA ALA A 117 -0.95 -15.09 -3.38
C ALA A 117 -0.78 -16.00 -2.15
N ALA A 118 0.38 -15.99 -1.51
CA ALA A 118 0.62 -16.72 -0.26
C ALA A 118 -0.28 -16.22 0.89
N LEU A 119 -0.49 -14.91 1.00
CA LEU A 119 -1.40 -14.31 1.98
C LEU A 119 -2.84 -14.75 1.75
N LEU A 120 -3.34 -14.64 0.52
CA LEU A 120 -4.69 -15.06 0.15
C LEU A 120 -4.91 -16.55 0.39
N ALA A 121 -3.91 -17.38 0.07
CA ALA A 121 -4.00 -18.81 0.30
C ALA A 121 -4.07 -19.19 1.78
N VAL A 122 -3.31 -18.49 2.64
CA VAL A 122 -3.35 -18.69 4.10
C VAL A 122 -4.69 -18.21 4.69
N ALA A 123 -5.28 -17.14 4.15
CA ALA A 123 -6.60 -16.66 4.55
C ALA A 123 -7.72 -17.67 4.21
N ILE A 124 -7.59 -18.37 3.08
CA ILE A 124 -8.51 -19.45 2.67
C ILE A 124 -8.29 -20.72 3.51
N SER A 125 -7.03 -21.12 3.69
CA SER A 125 -6.67 -22.29 4.48
C SER A 125 -5.38 -22.04 5.27
N PRO A 126 -5.45 -21.93 6.61
CA PRO A 126 -4.27 -21.65 7.43
C PRO A 126 -3.33 -22.84 7.60
N GLY A 127 -3.66 -24.01 7.02
CA GLY A 127 -2.95 -25.29 7.19
C GLY A 127 -1.91 -25.60 6.11
N GLU A 128 -1.65 -26.88 5.89
CA GLU A 128 -0.69 -27.35 4.86
C GLU A 128 -1.20 -27.11 3.42
N GLU A 129 -2.52 -27.08 3.25
CA GLU A 129 -3.18 -26.88 1.95
C GLU A 129 -2.94 -25.47 1.36
N ALA A 130 -2.56 -24.49 2.21
CA ALA A 130 -2.20 -23.14 1.81
C ALA A 130 -1.18 -23.12 0.67
N ARG A 131 -0.22 -24.05 0.67
CA ARG A 131 0.80 -24.12 -0.39
C ARG A 131 0.18 -24.47 -1.74
N ARG A 132 -0.68 -25.49 -1.78
CA ARG A 132 -1.34 -25.92 -3.02
C ARG A 132 -2.26 -24.82 -3.53
N ILE A 133 -3.01 -24.19 -2.64
CA ILE A 133 -3.88 -23.05 -2.97
C ILE A 133 -3.06 -21.89 -3.54
N ALA A 134 -1.94 -21.51 -2.92
CA ALA A 134 -1.07 -20.43 -3.40
C ALA A 134 -0.54 -20.72 -4.80
N THR A 135 -0.04 -21.93 -5.06
CA THR A 135 0.43 -22.34 -6.40
C THR A 135 -0.69 -22.24 -7.43
N ARG A 136 -1.91 -22.68 -7.10
CA ARG A 136 -3.07 -22.59 -8.02
C ARG A 136 -3.50 -21.16 -8.30
N ILE A 137 -3.46 -20.28 -7.29
CA ILE A 137 -3.71 -18.84 -7.44
C ILE A 137 -2.67 -18.24 -8.39
N ILE A 138 -1.38 -18.53 -8.20
CA ILE A 138 -0.27 -18.04 -9.05
C ILE A 138 -0.46 -18.47 -10.51
N GLN A 139 -0.73 -19.76 -10.75
CA GLN A 139 -0.96 -20.30 -12.08
C GLN A 139 -2.16 -19.63 -12.77
N LYS A 140 -3.29 -19.50 -12.07
CA LYS A 140 -4.50 -18.84 -12.63
C LYS A 140 -4.33 -17.33 -12.82
N ALA A 141 -3.49 -16.70 -12.01
CA ALA A 141 -3.14 -15.29 -12.15
C ALA A 141 -2.14 -15.05 -13.29
N ASN A 142 -1.62 -16.10 -13.95
CA ASN A 142 -0.56 -16.03 -14.96
C ASN A 142 0.71 -15.35 -14.42
N LEU A 143 1.03 -15.59 -13.15
CA LEU A 143 2.29 -15.15 -12.55
C LEU A 143 3.41 -16.14 -12.86
N ASP A 144 4.62 -15.62 -13.02
CA ASP A 144 5.85 -16.39 -13.27
C ASP A 144 6.14 -17.36 -12.12
N ASP A 145 6.25 -18.65 -12.38
CA ASP A 145 6.49 -19.69 -11.38
C ASP A 145 7.98 -19.90 -11.04
N ASP A 146 8.87 -19.02 -11.51
CA ASP A 146 10.30 -19.02 -11.19
C ASP A 146 10.59 -18.50 -9.76
N TYR A 147 10.15 -19.28 -8.77
CA TYR A 147 10.46 -19.09 -7.36
C TYR A 147 10.93 -20.39 -6.71
N SER A 148 11.89 -20.28 -5.79
CA SER A 148 12.35 -21.43 -5.02
C SER A 148 11.30 -21.88 -3.99
N GLU A 149 11.26 -23.18 -3.71
CA GLU A 149 10.38 -23.73 -2.66
C GLU A 149 10.59 -23.05 -1.31
N ARG A 150 11.85 -22.70 -0.99
CA ARG A 150 12.22 -21.95 0.22
C ARG A 150 11.55 -20.57 0.27
N SER A 151 11.42 -19.90 -0.88
CA SER A 151 10.74 -18.61 -0.96
C SER A 151 9.25 -18.76 -0.63
N MET A 152 8.59 -19.76 -1.23
CA MET A 152 7.18 -20.07 -0.95
C MET A 152 6.96 -20.40 0.53
N THR A 153 7.83 -21.21 1.14
CA THR A 153 7.78 -21.52 2.58
C THR A 153 7.86 -20.25 3.42
N ASN A 154 8.80 -19.36 3.11
CA ASN A 154 8.97 -18.11 3.84
C ASN A 154 7.74 -17.20 3.69
N TRP A 155 7.17 -17.08 2.49
CA TRP A 155 5.98 -16.25 2.27
C TRP A 155 4.75 -16.78 3.00
N LEU A 156 4.54 -18.10 3.02
CA LEU A 156 3.44 -18.71 3.77
C LEU A 156 3.63 -18.54 5.29
N LYS A 157 4.87 -18.57 5.77
CA LYS A 157 5.20 -18.30 7.17
C LYS A 157 4.91 -16.84 7.53
N GLU A 158 5.47 -15.89 6.76
CA GLU A 158 5.21 -14.45 6.91
C GLU A 158 3.71 -14.14 6.87
N ALA A 159 2.97 -14.78 5.96
CA ALA A 159 1.51 -14.61 5.85
C ALA A 159 0.77 -15.10 7.10
N ARG A 160 1.15 -16.25 7.67
CA ARG A 160 0.56 -16.75 8.92
C ARG A 160 0.88 -15.84 10.09
N GLU A 161 2.11 -15.35 10.18
CA GLU A 161 2.49 -14.38 11.21
C GLU A 161 1.71 -13.07 11.04
N THR A 162 1.48 -12.62 9.81
CA THR A 162 0.71 -11.41 9.51
C THR A 162 -0.77 -11.57 9.89
N LEU A 163 -1.38 -12.72 9.55
CA LEU A 163 -2.80 -12.95 9.75
C LEU A 163 -3.14 -13.44 11.17
N TYR A 164 -2.21 -14.13 11.83
CA TYR A 164 -2.45 -14.86 13.09
C TYR A 164 -1.35 -14.71 14.15
N GLY A 165 -0.24 -14.03 13.85
CA GLY A 165 0.95 -13.97 14.72
C GLY A 165 0.78 -13.10 15.97
N ASP A 166 -0.20 -12.19 15.99
CA ASP A 166 -0.55 -11.39 17.16
C ASP A 166 -1.81 -11.93 17.85
N GLY A 167 -1.66 -12.99 18.65
CA GLY A 167 -2.41 -13.22 19.88
C GLY A 167 -3.96 -13.19 19.88
N LYS A 168 -4.64 -13.16 18.73
CA LYS A 168 -6.10 -13.19 18.63
C LYS A 168 -6.54 -14.01 17.43
N LEU A 169 -6.32 -15.31 17.54
CA LEU A 169 -7.29 -16.38 17.25
C LEU A 169 -6.48 -17.66 17.20
N ALA A 170 -6.83 -18.57 18.10
CA ALA A 170 -6.18 -19.85 18.29
C ALA A 170 -5.98 -20.55 16.94
N SER A 171 -4.73 -20.89 16.66
CA SER A 171 -4.37 -21.91 15.68
C SER A 171 -5.23 -23.16 15.95
N PRO A 172 -6.09 -23.61 15.02
CA PRO A 172 -6.63 -24.95 15.13
C PRO A 172 -5.49 -25.90 14.81
N ARG A 173 -4.90 -26.43 15.89
CA ARG A 173 -4.10 -27.65 15.81
C ARG A 173 -5.00 -28.75 15.26
N TYR A 174 -4.75 -29.17 14.03
CA TYR A 174 -5.03 -30.52 13.55
C TYR A 174 -3.76 -31.04 12.90
#